data_AF-A0A3D0RVZ1-F1
#
_entry.id   AF-A0A3D0RVZ1-F1
#
_cell.length_a   1.000
_cell.length_b   1.000
_cell.length_c   1.000
_cell.angle_alpha   90.00
_cell.angle_beta   90.00
_cell.angle_gamma   90.00
#
_symmetry.space_group_name_H-M   'P 1'
#
loop_
_entity.id
_entity.type
_entity.pdbx_description
1 polymer ?
#
loop_
_entity_poly.entity_id
_entity_poly.type
_entity_poly.pdbx_seq_one_letter_code
_entity_poly.pdbx_strand_id
1 'polypeptide(L)'
;RPDKPAVIGDANIALHYDPAQLNPAAFDAPTALAQLTFVADTYANSGYRRPKSDGTLGGDGRIDIYLDALPPGLYGYCTTDQGKPAEPGHFDVWSFCVLDNDYAGFTQHTPLQNLQVTAAHEYYHATQFAYDIGEDPWFLEATATWAEDELFTDVNDNAQYLRRSPITRPSRPIDMFEDGGTFHYGVWIFFRYLTERYPAKTGALPRLLLEMWQDADSSRGPRKDLYSVQAIDKALKKLGHTTLAAQFAKFSASTRFPALFREGLGRYPTKPLERRANLAAHKTKRFRAKLDHLTSATYQLVPGRATRRLQLQFEMAPAAHGSRAVVVVVGRNGKPKPFKIVEVNAKGMASRTVLFDRTVRAVEVTLVNASTELDDCYQSPPTLISCAGTAAYDNQPALLTATTR
;
A
#
# COMPACT_ATOMS: atom_id res chain seq x y z
N ARG A 1 24.98 15.66 8.36
CA ARG A 1 23.99 15.33 9.40
C ARG A 1 23.80 16.56 10.29
N PRO A 2 22.63 16.77 10.92
CA PRO A 2 22.47 17.84 11.90
C PRO A 2 23.57 17.75 12.97
N ASP A 3 24.17 18.88 13.32
CA ASP A 3 25.14 18.94 14.41
C ASP A 3 24.39 19.18 15.72
N LYS A 4 24.48 18.24 16.65
CA LYS A 4 23.70 18.22 17.89
C LYS A 4 24.64 18.03 19.09
N PRO A 5 24.50 18.85 20.15
CA PRO A 5 25.46 18.86 21.26
C PRO A 5 25.29 17.69 22.23
N ALA A 6 24.17 16.97 22.20
CA ALA A 6 23.89 15.88 23.12
C ALA A 6 23.48 14.59 22.39
N VAL A 7 23.90 13.45 22.96
CA VAL A 7 23.58 12.12 22.48
C VAL A 7 23.15 11.25 23.66
N ILE A 8 22.02 10.56 23.52
CA ILE A 8 21.66 9.40 24.34
C ILE A 8 21.44 8.21 23.42
N GLY A 9 21.43 6.99 23.94
CA GLY A 9 21.20 5.83 23.08
C GLY A 9 21.15 4.52 23.82
N ASP A 10 20.87 3.46 23.06
CA ASP A 10 20.91 2.07 23.52
C ASP A 10 21.99 1.31 22.74
N ALA A 11 21.89 -0.02 22.66
CA ALA A 11 22.85 -0.85 21.93
C ALA A 11 22.78 -0.69 20.39
N ASN A 12 21.70 -0.12 19.85
CA ASN A 12 21.41 -0.08 18.41
C ASN A 12 21.20 1.34 17.86
N ILE A 13 20.79 2.30 18.70
CA ILE A 13 20.43 3.67 18.30
C ILE A 13 21.30 4.69 19.04
N ALA A 14 21.78 5.68 18.30
CA ALA A 14 22.30 6.94 18.83
C ALA A 14 21.30 8.07 18.51
N LEU A 15 20.64 8.59 19.54
CA LEU A 15 19.69 9.70 19.45
C LEU A 15 20.39 11.02 19.75
N HIS A 16 20.52 11.83 18.72
CA HIS A 16 21.16 13.14 18.70
C HIS A 16 20.14 14.25 18.89
N TYR A 17 20.39 15.19 19.79
CA TYR A 17 19.46 16.29 20.06
C TYR A 17 20.15 17.52 20.66
N ASP A 18 19.45 18.65 20.62
CA ASP A 18 19.84 19.85 21.34
C ASP A 18 18.90 20.04 22.55
N PRO A 19 19.39 19.93 23.80
CA PRO A 19 18.58 20.14 24.99
C PRO A 19 17.89 21.50 25.03
N ALA A 20 18.45 22.53 24.37
CA ALA A 20 17.86 23.87 24.30
C ALA A 20 16.72 23.99 23.28
N GLN A 21 16.61 23.04 22.35
CA GLN A 21 15.57 23.01 21.31
C GLN A 21 14.46 22.00 21.61
N LEU A 22 14.66 21.08 22.55
CA LEU A 22 13.58 20.18 22.97
C LEU A 22 12.52 20.94 23.77
N ASN A 23 11.26 20.57 23.54
CA ASN A 23 10.13 21.02 24.33
C ASN A 23 9.63 19.87 25.23
N PRO A 24 9.96 19.86 26.53
CA PRO A 24 9.56 18.78 27.44
C PRO A 24 8.04 18.63 27.61
N ALA A 25 7.24 19.65 27.25
CA ALA A 25 5.78 19.54 27.23
C ALA A 25 5.26 18.71 26.04
N ALA A 26 6.09 18.53 25.00
CA ALA A 26 5.82 17.67 23.86
C ALA A 26 6.26 16.23 24.17
N PHE A 27 7.56 16.05 24.42
CA PHE A 27 8.21 14.85 24.95
C PHE A 27 9.67 15.19 25.31
N ASP A 28 10.33 14.32 26.07
CA ASP A 28 11.76 14.41 26.33
C ASP A 28 12.57 13.38 25.51
N ALA A 29 13.91 13.54 25.50
CA ALA A 29 14.79 12.64 24.75
C ALA A 29 14.67 11.17 25.21
N PRO A 30 14.62 10.83 26.51
CA PRO A 30 14.40 9.45 26.95
C PRO A 30 13.10 8.84 26.43
N THR A 31 12.00 9.62 26.39
CA THR A 31 10.73 9.17 25.81
C THR A 31 10.86 8.91 24.32
N ALA A 32 11.52 9.79 23.57
CA ALA A 32 11.79 9.60 22.15
C ALA A 32 12.64 8.36 21.87
N LEU A 33 13.73 8.18 22.63
CA LEU A 33 14.57 6.98 22.54
C LEU A 33 13.75 5.73 22.83
N ALA A 34 12.90 5.73 23.85
CA ALA A 34 12.06 4.58 24.17
C ALA A 34 11.10 4.19 23.04
N GLN A 35 10.49 5.16 22.33
CA GLN A 35 9.66 4.86 21.16
C GLN A 35 10.49 4.29 20.01
N LEU A 36 11.66 4.87 19.74
CA LEU A 36 12.57 4.41 18.68
C LEU A 36 13.11 3.00 18.96
N THR A 37 13.52 2.70 20.21
CA THR A 37 13.93 1.37 20.64
C THR A 37 12.80 0.36 20.46
N PHE A 38 11.58 0.70 20.87
CA PHE A 38 10.41 -0.16 20.66
C PHE A 38 10.18 -0.48 19.18
N VAL A 39 10.22 0.53 18.30
CA VAL A 39 10.07 0.36 16.84
C VAL A 39 11.18 -0.54 16.30
N ALA A 40 12.44 -0.20 16.59
CA ALA A 40 13.62 -0.91 16.12
C ALA A 40 13.61 -2.39 16.51
N ASP A 41 13.31 -2.67 17.78
CA ASP A 41 13.24 -4.03 18.29
C ASP A 41 12.04 -4.78 17.74
N THR A 42 10.90 -4.12 17.53
CA THR A 42 9.72 -4.73 16.91
C THR A 42 10.03 -5.23 15.50
N TYR A 43 10.71 -4.42 14.68
CA TYR A 43 11.13 -4.82 13.33
C TYR A 43 12.16 -5.96 13.37
N ALA A 44 13.24 -5.80 14.13
CA ALA A 44 14.30 -6.79 14.23
C ALA A 44 13.78 -8.14 14.75
N ASN A 45 12.99 -8.14 15.82
CA ASN A 45 12.38 -9.35 16.39
C ASN A 45 11.32 -9.96 15.47
N SER A 46 10.80 -9.19 14.51
CA SER A 46 9.92 -9.68 13.46
C SER A 46 10.68 -10.24 12.24
N GLY A 47 12.02 -10.23 12.27
CA GLY A 47 12.89 -10.81 11.25
C GLY A 47 13.35 -9.83 10.17
N TYR A 48 13.00 -8.55 10.28
CA TYR A 48 13.54 -7.52 9.40
C TYR A 48 15.01 -7.23 9.73
N ARG A 49 15.78 -6.79 8.73
CA ARG A 49 17.15 -6.34 8.93
C ARG A 49 17.16 -5.11 9.84
N ARG A 50 18.18 -5.01 10.69
CA ARG A 50 18.52 -3.71 11.28
C ARG A 50 19.16 -2.82 10.20
N PRO A 51 19.07 -1.49 10.34
CA PRO A 51 19.81 -0.57 9.48
C PRO A 51 21.31 -0.92 9.46
N LYS A 52 21.95 -0.70 8.30
CA LYS A 52 23.39 -0.90 8.17
C LYS A 52 24.15 0.13 8.99
N SER A 53 25.24 -0.32 9.61
CA SER A 53 26.21 0.56 10.26
C SER A 53 26.98 1.38 9.23
N ASP A 54 27.23 2.63 9.55
CA ASP A 54 28.07 3.57 8.81
C ASP A 54 29.48 3.73 9.44
N GLY A 55 29.82 2.83 10.36
CA GLY A 55 31.10 2.81 11.06
C GLY A 55 31.18 3.80 12.21
N THR A 56 31.64 5.01 11.94
CA THR A 56 31.89 6.04 12.97
C THR A 56 31.28 7.40 12.60
N LEU A 57 30.51 7.47 11.51
CA LEU A 57 29.79 8.69 11.16
C LEU A 57 28.70 8.91 12.20
N GLY A 58 28.49 10.15 12.64
CA GLY A 58 27.58 10.47 13.74
C GLY A 58 27.99 9.93 15.12
N GLY A 59 29.02 9.08 15.22
CA GLY A 59 29.73 8.81 16.47
C GLY A 59 30.25 7.39 16.59
N ASP A 60 29.38 6.41 16.42
CA ASP A 60 29.70 4.98 16.48
C ASP A 60 28.83 4.17 15.52
N GLY A 61 28.90 2.84 15.59
CA GLY A 61 28.27 1.98 14.59
C GLY A 61 26.74 1.82 14.71
N ARG A 62 26.09 2.50 15.65
CA ARG A 62 24.62 2.51 15.81
C ARG A 62 23.98 3.38 14.73
N ILE A 63 22.68 3.18 14.47
CA ILE A 63 21.97 4.13 13.59
C ILE A 63 21.81 5.47 14.29
N ASP A 64 22.14 6.55 13.58
CA ASP A 64 21.90 7.91 14.06
C ASP A 64 20.49 8.38 13.74
N ILE A 65 19.86 8.91 14.78
CA ILE A 65 18.54 9.54 14.70
C ILE A 65 18.65 10.92 15.32
N TYR A 66 18.22 11.95 14.61
CA TYR A 66 18.33 13.33 15.05
C TYR A 66 16.94 13.89 15.40
N LEU A 67 16.82 14.55 16.55
CA LEU A 67 15.68 15.42 16.86
C LEU A 67 16.06 16.84 16.46
N ASP A 68 15.36 17.39 15.46
CA ASP A 68 15.66 18.70 14.91
C ASP A 68 14.38 19.50 14.59
N ALA A 69 14.50 20.83 14.55
CA ALA A 69 13.41 21.69 14.12
C ALA A 69 13.28 21.59 12.60
N LEU A 70 12.19 21.00 12.11
CA LEU A 70 11.97 20.80 10.68
C LEU A 70 11.15 21.93 10.05
N PRO A 71 11.23 22.11 8.72
CA PRO A 71 10.34 23.02 8.01
C PRO A 71 8.86 22.66 8.23
N PRO A 72 7.95 23.66 8.25
CA PRO A 72 6.53 23.40 8.47
C PRO A 72 5.96 22.34 7.51
N GLY A 73 5.27 21.34 8.06
CA GLY A 73 4.61 20.28 7.30
C GLY A 73 5.43 19.01 7.12
N LEU A 74 6.67 18.94 7.62
CA LEU A 74 7.49 17.73 7.62
C LEU A 74 7.51 17.07 9.01
N TYR A 75 7.10 15.81 9.11
CA TYR A 75 7.15 15.03 10.36
C TYR A 75 8.56 14.51 10.65
N GLY A 76 9.25 14.09 9.59
CA GLY A 76 10.57 13.50 9.62
C GLY A 76 11.07 13.22 8.20
N TYR A 77 12.30 12.73 8.10
CA TYR A 77 12.84 12.14 6.89
C TYR A 77 13.96 11.15 7.24
N CYS A 78 14.13 10.12 6.42
CA CYS A 78 15.29 9.26 6.47
C CYS A 78 16.06 9.30 5.15
N THR A 79 17.38 9.32 5.23
CA THR A 79 18.25 9.46 4.06
C THR A 79 19.61 8.78 4.28
N THR A 80 20.47 8.85 3.28
CA THR A 80 21.82 8.32 3.33
C THR A 80 22.83 9.37 2.88
N ASP A 81 23.98 9.39 3.54
CA ASP A 81 25.19 10.09 3.08
C ASP A 81 26.23 9.12 2.50
N GLN A 82 25.85 7.85 2.31
CA GLN A 82 26.62 6.90 1.51
C GLN A 82 26.67 7.42 0.07
N GLY A 83 27.89 7.57 -0.47
CA GLY A 83 28.06 7.83 -1.90
C GLY A 83 27.41 6.74 -2.74
N LYS A 84 27.24 6.99 -4.05
CA LYS A 84 26.64 5.99 -4.97
C LYS A 84 27.26 4.61 -4.74
N PRO A 85 26.44 3.54 -4.63
CA PRO A 85 26.97 2.21 -4.40
C PRO A 85 28.06 1.87 -5.41
N ALA A 86 29.20 1.38 -4.90
CA ALA A 86 30.38 1.11 -5.72
C ALA A 86 30.14 -0.06 -6.70
N GLU A 87 29.20 -0.95 -6.39
CA GLU A 87 28.89 -2.14 -7.16
C GLU A 87 27.53 -1.99 -7.87
N PRO A 88 27.48 -2.08 -9.21
CA PRO A 88 26.23 -2.04 -9.95
C PRO A 88 25.26 -3.14 -9.51
N GLY A 89 24.02 -2.77 -9.22
CA GLY A 89 22.97 -3.71 -8.80
C GLY A 89 23.00 -4.09 -7.32
N HIS A 90 23.75 -3.34 -6.50
CA HIS A 90 23.70 -3.37 -5.05
C HIS A 90 23.29 -1.98 -4.55
N PHE A 91 22.16 -1.89 -3.87
CA PHE A 91 21.56 -0.63 -3.44
C PHE A 91 21.24 -0.64 -1.94
N ASP A 92 21.73 -1.63 -1.21
CA ASP A 92 21.64 -1.67 0.24
C ASP A 92 22.68 -0.73 0.89
N VAL A 93 22.20 0.29 1.59
CA VAL A 93 23.01 1.38 2.16
C VAL A 93 22.78 1.56 3.66
N TRP A 94 23.71 2.24 4.33
CA TRP A 94 23.45 2.80 5.66
C TRP A 94 22.59 4.05 5.57
N SER A 95 22.04 4.48 6.70
CA SER A 95 21.10 5.58 6.78
C SER A 95 21.19 6.33 8.09
N PHE A 96 20.76 7.57 8.08
CA PHE A 96 20.39 8.31 9.29
C PHE A 96 18.99 8.92 9.08
N CYS A 97 18.25 9.12 10.16
CA CYS A 97 16.94 9.75 10.08
C CYS A 97 16.87 11.00 10.96
N VAL A 98 15.97 11.92 10.62
CA VAL A 98 15.69 13.14 11.37
C VAL A 98 14.20 13.24 11.62
N LEU A 99 13.81 13.44 12.86
CA LEU A 99 12.42 13.58 13.30
C LEU A 99 12.24 14.99 13.88
N ASP A 100 11.04 15.54 13.72
CA ASP A 100 10.71 16.83 14.31
C ASP A 100 10.84 16.78 15.85
N ASN A 101 11.45 17.81 16.43
CA ASN A 101 11.82 17.86 17.84
C ASN A 101 10.65 18.15 18.79
N ASP A 102 9.52 18.65 18.31
CA ASP A 102 8.34 18.93 19.16
C ASP A 102 6.97 18.75 18.46
N TYR A 103 6.97 18.54 17.15
CA TYR A 103 5.80 18.43 16.28
C TYR A 103 4.84 19.63 16.40
N ALA A 104 5.38 20.82 16.67
CA ALA A 104 4.61 22.05 16.70
C ALA A 104 3.93 22.30 15.34
N GLY A 105 2.63 22.58 15.38
CA GLY A 105 1.81 22.80 14.17
C GLY A 105 1.09 21.55 13.65
N PHE A 106 1.42 20.34 14.15
CA PHE A 106 0.70 19.11 13.84
C PHE A 106 -0.39 18.81 14.88
N THR A 107 -1.55 19.45 14.69
CA THR A 107 -2.62 19.48 15.71
C THR A 107 -3.61 18.32 15.65
N GLN A 108 -3.47 17.39 14.70
CA GLN A 108 -4.38 16.24 14.58
C GLN A 108 -4.16 15.20 15.69
N HIS A 109 -2.93 15.06 16.18
CA HIS A 109 -2.54 14.14 17.24
C HIS A 109 -1.66 14.85 18.28
N THR A 110 -1.44 14.23 19.44
CA THR A 110 -0.49 14.78 20.42
C THR A 110 0.95 14.66 19.90
N PRO A 111 1.90 15.50 20.33
CA PRO A 111 3.29 15.38 19.91
C PRO A 111 3.89 13.97 20.06
N LEU A 112 3.60 13.28 21.16
CA LEU A 112 4.04 11.90 21.36
C LEU A 112 3.47 10.92 20.32
N GLN A 113 2.22 11.11 19.90
CA GLN A 113 1.57 10.27 18.88
C GLN A 113 2.16 10.55 17.49
N ASN A 114 2.45 11.82 17.18
CA ASN A 114 3.17 12.17 15.94
C ASN A 114 4.57 11.56 15.93
N LEU A 115 5.31 11.65 17.04
CA LEU A 115 6.61 11.01 17.23
C LEU A 115 6.53 9.49 17.01
N GLN A 116 5.51 8.82 17.57
CA GLN A 116 5.31 7.39 17.42
C GLN A 116 5.16 6.96 15.95
N VAL A 117 4.22 7.56 15.22
CA VAL A 117 4.00 7.19 13.81
C VAL A 117 5.19 7.58 12.93
N THR A 118 5.83 8.73 13.19
CA THR A 118 7.06 9.11 12.46
C THR A 118 8.21 8.14 12.74
N ALA A 119 8.41 7.74 14.00
CA ALA A 119 9.41 6.75 14.36
C ALA A 119 9.16 5.43 13.63
N ALA A 120 7.92 4.96 13.56
CA ALA A 120 7.57 3.79 12.77
C ALA A 120 7.90 3.96 11.28
N HIS A 121 7.48 5.06 10.66
CA HIS A 121 7.68 5.34 9.23
C HIS A 121 9.18 5.48 8.87
N GLU A 122 9.88 6.40 9.51
CA GLU A 122 11.27 6.74 9.16
C GLU A 122 12.25 5.63 9.53
N TYR A 123 12.03 4.93 10.65
CA TYR A 123 12.87 3.77 10.97
C TYR A 123 12.59 2.59 10.01
N TYR A 124 11.37 2.49 9.46
CA TYR A 124 11.10 1.51 8.41
C TYR A 124 11.84 1.86 7.12
N HIS A 125 11.96 3.14 6.75
CA HIS A 125 12.87 3.58 5.68
C HIS A 125 14.31 3.15 5.93
N ALA A 126 14.86 3.38 7.13
CA ALA A 126 16.21 2.90 7.49
C ALA A 126 16.35 1.38 7.37
N THR A 127 15.30 0.64 7.71
CA THR A 127 15.22 -0.82 7.56
C THR A 127 15.18 -1.23 6.08
N GLN A 128 14.38 -0.55 5.26
CA GLN A 128 14.25 -0.78 3.82
C GLN A 128 15.56 -0.48 3.09
N PHE A 129 16.28 0.59 3.46
CA PHE A 129 17.56 0.94 2.85
C PHE A 129 18.63 -0.12 3.09
N ALA A 130 18.51 -0.93 4.16
CA ALA A 130 19.36 -2.11 4.35
C ALA A 130 19.03 -3.30 3.43
N TYR A 131 17.93 -3.23 2.67
CA TYR A 131 17.58 -4.15 1.59
C TYR A 131 17.86 -3.53 0.22
N ASP A 132 17.29 -2.35 -0.03
CA ASP A 132 17.38 -1.63 -1.30
C ASP A 132 16.82 -0.19 -1.15
N ILE A 133 17.66 0.84 -1.30
CA ILE A 133 17.23 2.24 -1.39
C ILE A 133 16.72 2.64 -2.79
N GLY A 134 17.09 1.89 -3.82
CA GLY A 134 16.74 2.10 -5.22
C GLY A 134 15.44 1.43 -5.65
N GLU A 135 14.76 0.71 -4.75
CA GLU A 135 13.45 0.11 -5.00
C GLU A 135 12.38 1.17 -5.28
N ASP A 136 11.27 0.74 -5.88
CA ASP A 136 10.17 1.57 -6.34
C ASP A 136 9.64 2.52 -5.25
N PRO A 137 9.68 3.85 -5.48
CA PRO A 137 9.33 4.83 -4.46
C PRO A 137 7.92 4.66 -3.86
N TRP A 138 6.95 4.20 -4.65
CA TRP A 138 5.61 3.94 -4.13
C TRP A 138 5.61 2.81 -3.09
N PHE A 139 6.46 1.79 -3.26
CA PHE A 139 6.52 0.62 -2.39
C PHE A 139 7.23 0.93 -1.08
N LEU A 140 8.32 1.70 -1.14
CA LEU A 140 9.00 2.29 0.03
C LEU A 140 7.98 3.02 0.91
N GLU A 141 7.32 4.04 0.36
CA GLU A 141 6.41 4.88 1.13
C GLU A 141 5.14 4.16 1.57
N ALA A 142 4.50 3.38 0.68
CA ALA A 142 3.26 2.70 1.03
C ALA A 142 3.45 1.65 2.13
N THR A 143 4.62 1.00 2.20
CA THR A 143 4.91 0.03 3.25
C THR A 143 5.44 0.68 4.53
N ALA A 144 6.12 1.82 4.47
CA ALA A 144 6.43 2.63 5.65
C ALA A 144 5.15 3.16 6.31
N THR A 145 4.21 3.68 5.51
CA THR A 145 2.90 4.14 5.99
C THR A 145 2.01 3.01 6.49
N TRP A 146 2.17 1.79 5.98
CA TRP A 146 1.53 0.60 6.55
C TRP A 146 2.10 0.27 7.94
N ALA A 147 3.40 0.45 8.15
CA ALA A 147 4.06 0.14 9.42
C ALA A 147 3.61 1.07 10.56
N GLU A 148 3.31 2.34 10.27
CA GLU A 148 2.71 3.29 11.22
C GLU A 148 1.50 2.67 11.95
N ASP A 149 0.58 2.11 11.17
CA ASP A 149 -0.70 1.57 11.65
C ASP A 149 -0.57 0.14 12.18
N GLU A 150 0.45 -0.63 11.80
CA GLU A 150 0.72 -1.92 12.48
C GLU A 150 1.30 -1.75 13.88
N LEU A 151 2.13 -0.73 14.10
CA LEU A 151 2.80 -0.51 15.39
C LEU A 151 1.96 0.35 16.33
N PHE A 152 1.22 1.32 15.79
CA PHE A 152 0.47 2.30 16.55
C PHE A 152 -0.99 2.40 16.08
N THR A 153 -1.69 1.26 16.08
CA THR A 153 -3.11 1.11 15.65
C THR A 153 -4.10 2.10 16.29
N ASP A 154 -3.78 2.66 17.45
CA ASP A 154 -4.68 3.61 18.13
C ASP A 154 -4.51 5.05 17.64
N VAL A 155 -3.42 5.38 16.93
CA VAL A 155 -3.15 6.74 16.41
C VAL A 155 -3.92 6.98 15.11
N ASN A 156 -3.88 6.02 14.16
CA ASN A 156 -4.55 6.10 12.86
C ASN A 156 -4.15 7.32 12.00
N ASP A 157 -2.93 7.86 12.13
CA ASP A 157 -2.51 9.04 11.37
C ASP A 157 -2.61 8.79 9.85
N ASN A 158 -2.10 7.64 9.38
CA ASN A 158 -2.13 7.26 7.97
C ASN A 158 -3.54 7.20 7.32
N ALA A 159 -4.62 7.15 8.11
CA ALA A 159 -5.99 7.19 7.59
C ALA A 159 -6.27 8.51 6.84
N GLN A 160 -5.53 9.57 7.15
CA GLN A 160 -5.61 10.85 6.42
C GLN A 160 -5.30 10.71 4.92
N TYR A 161 -4.40 9.78 4.56
CA TYR A 161 -4.01 9.52 3.18
C TYR A 161 -5.11 8.82 2.37
N LEU A 162 -6.12 8.22 3.02
CA LEU A 162 -7.21 7.53 2.30
C LEU A 162 -8.01 8.45 1.37
N ARG A 163 -7.93 9.78 1.56
CA ARG A 163 -8.51 10.77 0.64
C ARG A 163 -7.87 10.71 -0.76
N ARG A 164 -6.60 10.32 -0.88
CA ARG A 164 -5.89 10.06 -2.14
C ARG A 164 -5.36 8.62 -2.09
N SER A 165 -6.23 7.65 -2.35
CA SER A 165 -5.88 6.23 -2.26
C SER A 165 -6.51 5.42 -3.40
N PRO A 166 -6.17 4.13 -3.55
CA PRO A 166 -6.88 3.23 -4.45
C PRO A 166 -8.40 3.09 -4.15
N ILE A 167 -8.85 3.50 -2.95
CA ILE A 167 -10.28 3.59 -2.63
C ILE A 167 -10.91 4.75 -3.42
N THR A 168 -10.38 5.95 -3.27
CA THR A 168 -11.02 7.18 -3.80
C THR A 168 -10.62 7.50 -5.23
N ARG A 169 -9.49 6.97 -5.69
CA ARG A 169 -8.94 7.14 -7.04
C ARG A 169 -8.68 5.78 -7.70
N PRO A 170 -9.71 4.95 -7.92
CA PRO A 170 -9.53 3.58 -8.42
C PRO A 170 -9.07 3.50 -9.89
N SER A 171 -9.02 4.63 -10.60
CA SER A 171 -8.47 4.78 -11.95
C SER A 171 -6.99 5.18 -11.96
N ARG A 172 -6.33 5.18 -10.80
CA ARG A 172 -4.87 5.37 -10.69
C ARG A 172 -4.22 4.02 -10.41
N PRO A 173 -3.18 3.62 -11.16
CA PRO A 173 -2.42 2.41 -10.87
C PRO A 173 -1.90 2.45 -9.43
N ILE A 174 -2.01 1.35 -8.70
CA ILE A 174 -1.59 1.33 -7.28
C ILE A 174 -0.09 1.45 -7.11
N ASP A 175 0.68 1.14 -8.15
CA ASP A 175 2.13 1.21 -8.17
C ASP A 175 2.66 2.55 -8.68
N MET A 176 1.79 3.57 -8.76
CA MET A 176 2.16 4.91 -9.16
C MET A 176 2.72 5.71 -7.98
N PHE A 177 3.93 6.23 -8.14
CA PHE A 177 4.45 7.34 -7.34
C PHE A 177 3.91 8.67 -7.89
N GLU A 178 3.54 9.59 -6.99
CA GLU A 178 2.98 10.89 -7.37
C GLU A 178 3.94 11.96 -6.84
N ASP A 179 4.77 12.51 -7.73
CA ASP A 179 5.70 13.58 -7.36
C ASP A 179 4.92 14.82 -6.87
N GLY A 180 5.28 15.31 -5.68
CA GLY A 180 4.52 16.35 -4.95
C GLY A 180 3.09 15.93 -4.54
N GLY A 181 2.73 14.66 -4.68
CA GLY A 181 1.43 14.10 -4.32
C GLY A 181 1.49 13.18 -3.10
N THR A 182 0.34 12.63 -2.73
CA THR A 182 0.24 11.73 -1.55
C THR A 182 -0.47 10.42 -1.85
N PHE A 183 -0.66 10.10 -3.12
CA PHE A 183 -1.34 8.87 -3.53
C PHE A 183 -0.62 7.61 -3.04
N HIS A 184 0.71 7.56 -3.15
CA HIS A 184 1.55 6.43 -2.75
C HIS A 184 1.42 6.11 -1.26
N TYR A 185 1.39 7.12 -0.37
CA TYR A 185 1.09 6.90 1.05
C TYR A 185 -0.27 6.21 1.21
N GLY A 186 -1.31 6.68 0.51
CA GLY A 186 -2.65 6.11 0.56
C GLY A 186 -2.77 4.67 0.04
N VAL A 187 -1.74 4.12 -0.61
CA VAL A 187 -1.69 2.72 -1.06
C VAL A 187 -1.45 1.76 0.12
N TRP A 188 -1.02 2.25 1.29
CA TRP A 188 -0.85 1.46 2.53
C TRP A 188 -2.04 0.51 2.80
N ILE A 189 -3.25 0.95 2.46
CA ILE A 189 -4.50 0.21 2.65
C ILE A 189 -4.56 -1.11 1.87
N PHE A 190 -3.80 -1.22 0.76
CA PHE A 190 -3.61 -2.47 0.05
C PHE A 190 -2.78 -3.46 0.87
N PHE A 191 -1.71 -3.00 1.52
CA PHE A 191 -0.91 -3.84 2.40
C PHE A 191 -1.66 -4.22 3.67
N ARG A 192 -2.46 -3.32 4.25
CA ARG A 192 -3.40 -3.64 5.34
C ARG A 192 -4.40 -4.72 4.92
N TYR A 193 -4.98 -4.61 3.72
CA TYR A 193 -5.87 -5.64 3.16
C TYR A 193 -5.19 -7.02 3.07
N LEU A 194 -3.96 -7.04 2.55
CA LEU A 194 -3.22 -8.29 2.38
C LEU A 194 -2.86 -8.91 3.73
N THR A 195 -2.33 -8.14 4.66
CA THR A 195 -1.84 -8.62 5.96
C THR A 195 -2.96 -9.07 6.89
N GLU A 196 -4.13 -8.43 6.85
CA GLU A 196 -5.33 -8.95 7.53
C GLU A 196 -5.78 -10.29 6.95
N ARG A 197 -5.60 -10.50 5.64
CA ARG A 197 -6.02 -11.73 4.96
C ARG A 197 -5.02 -12.88 5.09
N TYR A 198 -3.74 -12.57 5.22
CA TYR A 198 -2.65 -13.52 5.42
C TYR A 198 -1.95 -13.20 6.75
N PRO A 199 -2.60 -13.47 7.90
CA PRO A 199 -2.19 -12.95 9.20
C PRO A 199 -1.02 -13.70 9.85
N ALA A 200 -0.34 -14.59 9.11
CA ALA A 200 0.82 -15.28 9.63
C ALA A 200 1.91 -14.26 9.96
N LYS A 201 2.47 -14.34 11.18
CA LYS A 201 3.47 -13.39 11.69
C LYS A 201 4.83 -14.04 11.87
N THR A 202 5.86 -13.21 11.80
CA THR A 202 7.19 -13.46 12.38
C THR A 202 7.38 -12.38 13.44
N GLY A 203 7.57 -12.77 14.71
CA GLY A 203 7.50 -11.81 15.81
C GLY A 203 6.14 -11.12 15.89
N ALA A 204 6.15 -9.78 15.91
CA ALA A 204 4.94 -8.95 16.02
C ALA A 204 4.30 -8.63 14.66
N LEU A 205 5.06 -8.69 13.56
CA LEU A 205 4.63 -8.23 12.24
C LEU A 205 4.25 -9.34 11.26
N PRO A 206 3.40 -9.03 10.27
CA PRO A 206 3.03 -9.96 9.21
C PRO A 206 4.23 -10.47 8.40
N ARG A 207 4.40 -11.79 8.36
CA ARG A 207 5.44 -12.48 7.59
C ARG A 207 5.38 -12.16 6.10
N LEU A 208 4.18 -11.85 5.60
CA LEU A 208 3.97 -11.56 4.18
C LEU A 208 4.78 -10.34 3.72
N LEU A 209 4.81 -9.25 4.51
CA LEU A 209 5.56 -8.04 4.15
C LEU A 209 7.07 -8.24 4.27
N LEU A 210 7.52 -9.02 5.28
CA LEU A 210 8.93 -9.42 5.38
C LEU A 210 9.38 -10.18 4.12
N GLU A 211 8.58 -11.13 3.64
CA GLU A 211 8.92 -11.92 2.45
C GLU A 211 8.98 -11.06 1.18
N MET A 212 8.13 -10.03 1.06
CA MET A 212 8.21 -9.07 -0.05
C MET A 212 9.54 -8.32 -0.03
N TRP A 213 9.95 -7.77 1.12
CA TRP A 213 11.23 -7.06 1.23
C TRP A 213 12.45 -7.96 1.09
N GLN A 214 12.36 -9.25 1.46
CA GLN A 214 13.42 -10.23 1.18
C GLN A 214 13.52 -10.61 -0.29
N ASP A 215 12.42 -10.49 -1.05
CA ASP A 215 12.39 -10.73 -2.49
C ASP A 215 12.85 -9.48 -3.29
N ALA A 216 12.72 -8.28 -2.72
CA ALA A 216 13.22 -6.99 -3.21
C ALA A 216 14.65 -6.65 -2.73
N ASP A 217 15.40 -7.67 -2.29
CA ASP A 217 16.69 -7.47 -1.64
C ASP A 217 17.84 -7.36 -2.64
N SER A 218 18.27 -6.12 -2.93
CA SER A 218 19.40 -5.83 -3.83
C SER A 218 20.75 -6.34 -3.32
N SER A 219 20.93 -6.56 -2.01
CA SER A 219 22.22 -6.98 -1.42
C SER A 219 22.71 -8.34 -1.96
N ARG A 220 21.79 -9.12 -2.54
CA ARG A 220 22.05 -10.45 -3.10
C ARG A 220 22.35 -10.40 -4.60
N GLY A 221 22.49 -9.20 -5.15
CA GLY A 221 22.79 -8.88 -6.53
C GLY A 221 21.56 -8.88 -7.44
N PRO A 222 21.68 -8.33 -8.66
CA PRO A 222 20.57 -7.97 -9.54
C PRO A 222 19.75 -9.16 -10.07
N ARG A 223 20.22 -10.39 -9.90
CA ARG A 223 19.46 -11.61 -10.27
C ARG A 223 18.44 -12.02 -9.22
N LYS A 224 18.56 -11.51 -8.00
CA LYS A 224 17.73 -11.85 -6.84
C LYS A 224 16.84 -10.69 -6.41
N ASP A 225 17.22 -9.49 -6.82
CA ASP A 225 16.50 -8.24 -6.70
C ASP A 225 15.27 -8.20 -7.63
N LEU A 226 14.08 -8.23 -7.06
CA LEU A 226 12.81 -8.13 -7.77
C LEU A 226 12.16 -6.79 -7.44
N TYR A 227 11.82 -6.00 -8.46
CA TYR A 227 11.04 -4.78 -8.25
C TYR A 227 9.67 -5.06 -7.62
N SER A 228 9.09 -4.03 -7.00
CA SER A 228 7.94 -4.12 -6.10
C SER A 228 6.82 -5.09 -6.52
N VAL A 229 6.21 -4.96 -7.70
CA VAL A 229 5.08 -5.82 -8.10
C VAL A 229 5.48 -7.28 -8.32
N GLN A 230 6.73 -7.56 -8.70
CA GLN A 230 7.27 -8.92 -8.78
C GLN A 230 7.50 -9.52 -7.40
N ALA A 231 8.09 -8.75 -6.47
CA ALA A 231 8.29 -9.15 -5.09
C ALA A 231 6.95 -9.45 -4.38
N ILE A 232 5.95 -8.59 -4.57
CA ILE A 232 4.59 -8.77 -4.06
C ILE A 232 3.95 -10.06 -4.60
N ASP A 233 3.99 -10.28 -5.91
CA ASP A 233 3.39 -11.46 -6.52
C ASP A 233 4.09 -12.77 -6.09
N LYS A 234 5.42 -12.75 -5.96
CA LYS A 234 6.19 -13.90 -5.50
C LYS A 234 5.90 -14.25 -4.04
N ALA A 235 5.87 -13.28 -3.13
CA ALA A 235 5.51 -13.48 -1.74
C ALA A 235 4.07 -14.03 -1.59
N LEU A 236 3.12 -13.49 -2.37
CA LEU A 236 1.73 -13.97 -2.42
C LEU A 236 1.61 -15.40 -2.95
N LYS A 237 2.38 -15.78 -3.97
CA LYS A 237 2.44 -17.16 -4.49
C LYS A 237 2.98 -18.12 -3.43
N LYS A 238 4.04 -17.72 -2.73
CA LYS A 238 4.73 -18.52 -1.72
C LYS A 238 3.88 -18.73 -0.47
N LEU A 239 3.35 -17.66 0.11
CA LEU A 239 2.71 -17.69 1.43
C LEU A 239 1.18 -17.73 1.37
N GLY A 240 0.59 -17.12 0.34
CA GLY A 240 -0.86 -17.01 0.19
C GLY A 240 -1.47 -17.97 -0.82
N HIS A 241 -0.65 -18.73 -1.56
CA HIS A 241 -1.07 -19.58 -2.69
C HIS A 241 -2.02 -18.84 -3.65
N THR A 242 -1.71 -17.58 -3.92
CA THR A 242 -2.48 -16.66 -4.76
C THR A 242 -1.52 -15.80 -5.58
N THR A 243 -2.06 -15.02 -6.52
CA THR A 243 -1.29 -14.00 -7.24
C THR A 243 -1.68 -12.60 -6.81
N LEU A 244 -0.81 -11.62 -7.08
CA LEU A 244 -1.11 -10.19 -7.01
C LEU A 244 -2.36 -9.87 -7.82
N ALA A 245 -2.46 -10.36 -9.06
CA ALA A 245 -3.62 -10.10 -9.91
C ALA A 245 -4.96 -10.54 -9.27
N ALA A 246 -4.98 -11.70 -8.62
CA ALA A 246 -6.18 -12.20 -7.95
C ALA A 246 -6.53 -11.42 -6.67
N GLN A 247 -5.53 -11.00 -5.89
CA GLN A 247 -5.74 -10.22 -4.67
C GLN A 247 -6.09 -8.78 -4.96
N PHE A 248 -5.45 -8.16 -5.96
CA PHE A 248 -5.79 -6.83 -6.42
C PHE A 248 -7.26 -6.78 -6.85
N ALA A 249 -7.74 -7.75 -7.64
CA ALA A 249 -9.14 -7.79 -8.03
C ALA A 249 -10.11 -7.88 -6.82
N LYS A 250 -9.79 -8.70 -5.81
CA LYS A 250 -10.60 -8.81 -4.59
C LYS A 250 -10.54 -7.52 -3.76
N PHE A 251 -9.35 -6.92 -3.63
CA PHE A 251 -9.15 -5.64 -2.96
C PHE A 251 -9.98 -4.55 -3.62
N SER A 252 -9.90 -4.39 -4.95
CA SER A 252 -10.66 -3.40 -5.73
C SER A 252 -12.17 -3.47 -5.53
N ALA A 253 -12.71 -4.65 -5.25
CA ALA A 253 -14.11 -4.85 -4.88
C ALA A 253 -14.36 -4.65 -3.38
N SER A 254 -13.39 -4.97 -2.52
CA SER A 254 -13.51 -4.86 -1.06
C SER A 254 -13.56 -3.41 -0.59
N THR A 255 -12.94 -2.48 -1.32
CA THR A 255 -12.98 -1.04 -1.03
C THR A 255 -14.37 -0.39 -1.17
N ARG A 256 -15.37 -1.15 -1.68
CA ARG A 256 -16.80 -0.78 -1.61
C ARG A 256 -17.46 -1.11 -0.28
N PHE A 257 -16.79 -1.90 0.55
CA PHE A 257 -17.29 -2.40 1.83
C PHE A 257 -16.26 -2.13 2.94
N PRO A 258 -16.09 -0.87 3.38
CA PRO A 258 -15.12 -0.49 4.42
C PRO A 258 -15.20 -1.34 5.70
N ALA A 259 -16.39 -1.81 6.06
CA ALA A 259 -16.62 -2.71 7.19
C ALA A 259 -15.91 -4.08 7.10
N LEU A 260 -15.29 -4.41 5.96
CA LEU A 260 -14.48 -5.64 5.80
C LEU A 260 -13.04 -5.46 6.28
N PHE A 261 -12.58 -4.23 6.46
CA PHE A 261 -11.28 -3.91 7.04
C PHE A 261 -11.47 -3.75 8.54
N ARG A 262 -10.52 -4.23 9.36
CA ARG A 262 -10.66 -4.26 10.83
C ARG A 262 -11.04 -2.90 11.40
N GLU A 263 -10.39 -1.85 10.90
CA GLU A 263 -10.57 -0.47 11.37
C GLU A 263 -11.46 0.37 10.45
N GLY A 264 -11.97 -0.20 9.35
CA GLY A 264 -12.73 0.54 8.35
C GLY A 264 -14.16 0.89 8.74
N LEU A 265 -14.64 0.47 9.91
CA LEU A 265 -15.99 0.80 10.42
C LEU A 265 -16.12 2.30 10.74
N GLY A 266 -16.63 3.06 9.77
CA GLY A 266 -16.91 4.50 9.90
C GLY A 266 -15.71 5.42 9.67
N ARG A 267 -14.51 4.86 9.54
CA ARG A 267 -13.26 5.62 9.35
C ARG A 267 -12.82 5.70 7.90
N TYR A 268 -13.00 4.63 7.12
CA TYR A 268 -12.49 4.58 5.75
C TYR A 268 -13.54 5.06 4.74
N PRO A 269 -13.12 5.78 3.68
CA PRO A 269 -14.02 6.15 2.60
C PRO A 269 -14.56 4.90 1.89
N THR A 270 -15.68 5.05 1.19
CA THR A 270 -16.19 4.01 0.30
C THR A 270 -15.80 4.35 -1.14
N LYS A 271 -15.23 3.40 -1.87
CA LYS A 271 -14.86 3.58 -3.29
C LYS A 271 -16.01 4.13 -4.13
N PRO A 272 -15.84 5.15 -4.98
CA PRO A 272 -16.93 5.66 -5.81
C PRO A 272 -17.42 4.62 -6.83
N LEU A 273 -18.69 4.73 -7.21
CA LEU A 273 -19.25 3.97 -8.32
C LEU A 273 -18.99 4.72 -9.62
N GLU A 274 -18.52 3.99 -10.64
CA GLU A 274 -18.44 4.51 -12.01
C GLU A 274 -19.85 4.78 -12.57
N ARG A 275 -20.78 3.85 -12.30
CA ARG A 275 -22.19 4.06 -12.61
C ARG A 275 -23.11 3.18 -11.77
N ARG A 276 -24.31 3.70 -11.50
CA ARG A 276 -25.44 2.96 -10.93
C ARG A 276 -26.56 2.81 -11.96
N ALA A 277 -27.24 1.66 -11.99
CA ALA A 277 -28.42 1.44 -12.80
C ALA A 277 -29.49 0.62 -12.07
N ASN A 278 -30.75 1.05 -12.17
CA ASN A 278 -31.91 0.25 -11.77
C ASN A 278 -32.40 -0.52 -12.99
N LEU A 279 -32.57 -1.84 -12.90
CA LEU A 279 -33.00 -2.67 -14.03
C LEU A 279 -34.31 -3.41 -13.72
N ALA A 280 -35.36 -3.11 -14.49
CA ALA A 280 -36.60 -3.89 -14.48
C ALA A 280 -36.41 -5.23 -15.24
N ALA A 281 -37.41 -6.12 -15.19
CA ALA A 281 -37.39 -7.38 -15.94
C ALA A 281 -37.24 -7.18 -17.46
N HIS A 282 -36.57 -8.12 -18.13
CA HIS A 282 -36.32 -8.13 -19.58
C HIS A 282 -35.64 -6.87 -20.13
N LYS A 283 -34.75 -6.25 -19.34
CA LYS A 283 -33.96 -5.09 -19.75
C LYS A 283 -32.48 -5.46 -19.83
N THR A 284 -31.80 -4.80 -20.77
CA THR A 284 -30.35 -4.91 -20.96
C THR A 284 -29.71 -3.55 -20.76
N LYS A 285 -28.57 -3.53 -20.06
CA LYS A 285 -27.72 -2.34 -19.90
C LYS A 285 -26.28 -2.70 -20.20
N ARG A 286 -25.58 -1.78 -20.87
CA ARG A 286 -24.17 -1.89 -21.20
C ARG A 286 -23.37 -0.84 -20.45
N PHE A 287 -22.22 -1.22 -19.94
CA PHE A 287 -21.26 -0.36 -19.26
C PHE A 287 -19.90 -0.53 -19.90
N ARG A 288 -19.24 0.57 -20.23
CA ARG A 288 -17.92 0.58 -20.83
C ARG A 288 -16.95 1.23 -19.85
N ALA A 289 -15.73 0.70 -19.80
CA ALA A 289 -14.58 1.29 -19.13
C ALA A 289 -13.35 1.21 -20.05
N LYS A 290 -12.38 2.07 -19.76
CA LYS A 290 -10.99 1.93 -20.17
C LYS A 290 -10.18 1.85 -18.88
N LEU A 291 -9.34 0.84 -18.76
CA LEU A 291 -8.64 0.51 -17.52
C LEU A 291 -7.14 0.46 -17.80
N ASP A 292 -6.40 1.32 -17.10
CA ASP A 292 -4.95 1.23 -17.02
C ASP A 292 -4.53 0.06 -16.13
N HIS A 293 -3.29 -0.39 -16.20
CA HIS A 293 -2.75 -1.44 -15.34
C HIS A 293 -3.02 -1.12 -13.87
N LEU A 294 -3.26 -2.16 -13.07
CA LEU A 294 -3.58 -2.04 -11.65
C LEU A 294 -4.65 -0.97 -11.32
N THR A 295 -5.69 -0.86 -12.16
CA THR A 295 -6.87 -0.02 -11.93
C THR A 295 -8.17 -0.80 -11.97
N SER A 296 -9.27 -0.15 -11.57
CA SER A 296 -10.59 -0.77 -11.57
C SER A 296 -11.76 0.22 -11.69
N ALA A 297 -12.88 -0.25 -12.24
CA ALA A 297 -14.14 0.48 -12.28
C ALA A 297 -15.27 -0.36 -11.67
N THR A 298 -16.08 0.23 -10.77
CA THR A 298 -17.18 -0.49 -10.11
C THR A 298 -18.54 0.04 -10.54
N TYR A 299 -19.42 -0.88 -10.95
CA TYR A 299 -20.81 -0.62 -11.31
C TYR A 299 -21.77 -1.23 -10.30
N GLN A 300 -22.88 -0.54 -10.03
CA GLN A 300 -23.93 -1.06 -9.16
C GLN A 300 -25.23 -1.25 -9.94
N LEU A 301 -25.76 -2.48 -9.93
CA LEU A 301 -27.03 -2.83 -10.52
C LEU A 301 -28.04 -3.09 -9.41
N VAL A 302 -29.20 -2.45 -9.48
CA VAL A 302 -30.26 -2.56 -8.47
C VAL A 302 -31.48 -3.28 -9.07
N PRO A 303 -31.99 -4.34 -8.42
CA PRO A 303 -33.20 -5.04 -8.87
C PRO A 303 -34.43 -4.13 -8.94
N GLY A 304 -35.06 -4.07 -10.10
CA GLY A 304 -36.36 -3.44 -10.32
C GLY A 304 -37.53 -4.42 -10.17
N ARG A 305 -38.74 -3.98 -10.55
CA ARG A 305 -39.96 -4.82 -10.46
C ARG A 305 -39.82 -6.11 -11.28
N ALA A 306 -40.35 -7.20 -10.73
CA ALA A 306 -40.44 -8.53 -11.35
C ALA A 306 -39.11 -9.17 -11.81
N THR A 307 -37.97 -8.68 -11.33
CA THR A 307 -36.67 -9.29 -11.62
C THR A 307 -36.44 -10.57 -10.82
N ARG A 308 -35.75 -11.55 -11.42
CA ARG A 308 -35.36 -12.81 -10.75
C ARG A 308 -33.87 -13.08 -10.85
N ARG A 309 -33.32 -13.01 -12.06
CA ARG A 309 -31.90 -13.29 -12.33
C ARG A 309 -31.27 -12.20 -13.18
N LEU A 310 -29.99 -11.98 -12.96
CA LEU A 310 -29.17 -11.09 -13.77
C LEU A 310 -28.10 -11.91 -14.46
N GLN A 311 -28.12 -11.91 -15.79
CA GLN A 311 -27.02 -12.42 -16.60
C GLN A 311 -26.04 -11.28 -16.85
N LEU A 312 -24.79 -11.53 -16.53
CA LEU A 312 -23.65 -10.68 -16.78
C LEU A 312 -22.81 -11.32 -17.88
N GLN A 313 -22.44 -10.54 -18.87
CA GLN A 313 -21.50 -10.89 -19.93
C GLN A 313 -20.37 -9.88 -19.93
N PHE A 314 -19.15 -10.38 -20.05
CA PHE A 314 -17.92 -9.60 -19.99
C PHE A 314 -17.20 -9.77 -21.32
N GLU A 315 -16.81 -8.64 -21.90
CA GLU A 315 -15.93 -8.56 -23.08
C GLU A 315 -14.79 -7.61 -22.70
N MET A 316 -13.63 -8.17 -22.38
CA MET A 316 -12.46 -7.44 -21.85
C MET A 316 -11.21 -7.84 -22.65
N ALA A 317 -10.03 -7.34 -22.28
CA ALA A 317 -8.80 -7.94 -22.79
C ALA A 317 -8.67 -9.41 -22.30
N PRO A 318 -7.83 -10.25 -22.93
CA PRO A 318 -7.59 -11.61 -22.46
C PRO A 318 -7.10 -11.64 -21.00
N ALA A 319 -7.38 -12.74 -20.30
CA ALA A 319 -6.93 -12.90 -18.91
C ALA A 319 -5.39 -12.87 -18.77
N ALA A 320 -4.66 -13.24 -19.83
CA ALA A 320 -3.21 -13.11 -19.89
C ALA A 320 -2.74 -11.65 -19.71
N HIS A 321 -3.54 -10.66 -20.11
CA HIS A 321 -3.23 -9.24 -19.95
C HIS A 321 -3.81 -8.67 -18.65
N GLY A 322 -4.07 -9.51 -17.65
CA GLY A 322 -4.52 -9.09 -16.32
C GLY A 322 -6.02 -8.82 -16.15
N SER A 323 -6.83 -8.93 -17.20
CA SER A 323 -8.26 -8.64 -17.14
C SER A 323 -9.04 -9.61 -16.22
N ARG A 324 -9.74 -9.05 -15.23
CA ARG A 324 -10.57 -9.78 -14.25
C ARG A 324 -11.84 -9.01 -13.93
N ALA A 325 -12.90 -9.72 -13.53
CA ALA A 325 -14.07 -9.09 -12.93
C ALA A 325 -14.42 -9.71 -11.57
N VAL A 326 -14.98 -8.93 -10.67
CA VAL A 326 -15.49 -9.39 -9.38
C VAL A 326 -16.96 -9.04 -9.27
N VAL A 327 -17.79 -10.04 -9.00
CA VAL A 327 -19.23 -9.89 -8.80
C VAL A 327 -19.57 -10.12 -7.33
N VAL A 328 -20.23 -9.14 -6.72
CA VAL A 328 -20.66 -9.18 -5.32
C VAL A 328 -22.17 -8.94 -5.26
N VAL A 329 -22.91 -9.95 -4.78
CA VAL A 329 -24.34 -9.79 -4.48
C VAL A 329 -24.46 -9.19 -3.08
N VAL A 330 -25.15 -8.07 -2.93
CA VAL A 330 -25.35 -7.38 -1.66
C VAL A 330 -26.76 -7.70 -1.15
N GLY A 331 -26.86 -8.27 0.04
CA GLY A 331 -28.15 -8.59 0.67
C GLY A 331 -28.91 -7.34 1.11
N ARG A 332 -30.21 -7.48 1.41
CA ARG A 332 -31.04 -6.39 1.97
C ARG A 332 -30.49 -5.77 3.25
N ASN A 333 -29.79 -6.57 4.06
CA ASN A 333 -29.07 -6.11 5.26
C ASN A 333 -27.78 -5.32 4.96
N GLY A 334 -27.46 -5.06 3.69
CA GLY A 334 -26.25 -4.36 3.27
C GLY A 334 -24.97 -5.21 3.31
N LYS A 335 -25.03 -6.46 3.76
CA LYS A 335 -23.84 -7.32 3.85
C LYS A 335 -23.52 -7.92 2.47
N PRO A 336 -22.24 -7.89 2.04
CA PRO A 336 -21.82 -8.56 0.82
C PRO A 336 -21.87 -10.08 0.98
N LYS A 337 -22.33 -10.78 -0.06
CA LYS A 337 -22.16 -12.24 -0.20
C LYS A 337 -20.72 -12.56 -0.64
N PRO A 338 -20.27 -13.82 -0.56
CA PRO A 338 -18.92 -14.20 -0.96
C PRO A 338 -18.58 -13.72 -2.36
N PHE A 339 -17.42 -13.09 -2.48
CA PHE A 339 -16.95 -12.42 -3.69
C PHE A 339 -16.71 -13.46 -4.76
N LYS A 340 -17.19 -13.20 -5.97
CA LYS A 340 -17.07 -14.12 -7.09
C LYS A 340 -16.16 -13.51 -8.16
N ILE A 341 -14.92 -13.98 -8.21
CA ILE A 341 -14.02 -13.68 -9.32
C ILE A 341 -14.59 -14.36 -10.58
N VAL A 342 -14.57 -13.62 -11.68
CA VAL A 342 -14.89 -14.06 -13.03
C VAL A 342 -13.64 -13.81 -13.86
N GLU A 343 -13.03 -14.89 -14.30
CA GLU A 343 -11.90 -14.86 -15.23
C GLU A 343 -12.43 -14.94 -16.65
N VAL A 344 -11.91 -14.07 -17.50
CA VAL A 344 -12.20 -14.10 -18.94
C VAL A 344 -11.34 -15.15 -19.64
N ASN A 345 -11.84 -15.72 -20.72
CA ASN A 345 -11.06 -16.69 -21.49
C ASN A 345 -9.99 -16.00 -22.36
N ALA A 346 -9.29 -16.77 -23.18
CA ALA A 346 -8.27 -16.26 -24.11
C ALA A 346 -8.79 -15.23 -25.13
N LYS A 347 -10.12 -15.18 -25.36
CA LYS A 347 -10.78 -14.18 -26.23
C LYS A 347 -11.33 -12.99 -25.44
N GLY A 348 -11.05 -12.90 -24.14
CA GLY A 348 -11.58 -11.83 -23.29
C GLY A 348 -13.06 -11.97 -22.93
N MET A 349 -13.64 -13.15 -23.12
CA MET A 349 -15.08 -13.39 -22.91
C MET A 349 -15.34 -14.15 -21.62
N ALA A 350 -16.34 -13.73 -20.85
CA ALA A 350 -16.93 -14.50 -19.75
C ALA A 350 -18.42 -14.23 -19.58
N SER A 351 -19.11 -15.10 -18.86
CA SER A 351 -20.47 -14.83 -18.42
C SER A 351 -20.74 -15.39 -17.02
N ARG A 352 -21.67 -14.76 -16.31
CA ARG A 352 -22.13 -15.22 -15.00
C ARG A 352 -23.57 -14.85 -14.76
N THR A 353 -24.33 -15.75 -14.15
CA THR A 353 -25.70 -15.45 -13.70
C THR A 353 -25.74 -15.40 -12.18
N VAL A 354 -26.37 -14.35 -11.64
CA VAL A 354 -26.57 -14.17 -10.21
C VAL A 354 -28.03 -13.95 -9.86
N LEU A 355 -28.36 -14.14 -8.58
CA LEU A 355 -29.67 -13.76 -8.04
C LEU A 355 -29.85 -12.25 -8.17
N PHE A 356 -31.03 -11.83 -8.60
CA PHE A 356 -31.36 -10.43 -8.82
C PHE A 356 -32.86 -10.22 -8.61
N ASP A 357 -33.34 -10.60 -7.42
CA ASP A 357 -34.73 -10.49 -7.02
C ASP A 357 -34.91 -9.52 -5.84
N ARG A 358 -36.10 -9.51 -5.25
CA ARG A 358 -36.43 -8.63 -4.11
C ARG A 358 -35.56 -8.84 -2.87
N THR A 359 -34.88 -9.98 -2.71
CA THR A 359 -33.99 -10.29 -1.57
C THR A 359 -32.60 -9.66 -1.71
N VAL A 360 -32.27 -9.22 -2.93
CA VAL A 360 -31.01 -8.56 -3.27
C VAL A 360 -31.19 -7.04 -3.17
N ARG A 361 -30.28 -6.36 -2.47
CA ARG A 361 -30.22 -4.88 -2.43
C ARG A 361 -29.60 -4.35 -3.72
N ALA A 362 -28.47 -4.95 -4.11
CA ALA A 362 -27.75 -4.60 -5.33
C ALA A 362 -26.81 -5.75 -5.73
N VAL A 363 -26.35 -5.72 -6.98
CA VAL A 363 -25.19 -6.47 -7.44
C VAL A 363 -24.12 -5.45 -7.81
N GLU A 364 -22.98 -5.51 -7.14
CA GLU A 364 -21.80 -4.72 -7.51
C GLU A 364 -20.89 -5.55 -8.40
N VAL A 365 -20.46 -4.95 -9.52
CA VAL A 365 -19.56 -5.56 -10.49
C VAL A 365 -18.36 -4.65 -10.65
N THR A 366 -17.19 -5.15 -10.25
CA THR A 366 -15.91 -4.45 -10.39
C THR A 366 -15.16 -5.05 -11.57
N LEU A 367 -14.91 -4.24 -12.61
CA LEU A 367 -14.00 -4.59 -13.70
C LEU A 367 -12.60 -4.14 -13.30
N VAL A 368 -11.60 -4.99 -13.56
CA VAL A 368 -10.24 -4.81 -13.08
C VAL A 368 -9.28 -5.12 -14.22
N ASN A 369 -8.32 -4.23 -14.44
CA ASN A 369 -7.09 -4.55 -15.14
C ASN A 369 -6.03 -4.76 -14.06
N ALA A 370 -5.64 -6.03 -13.86
CA ALA A 370 -4.68 -6.44 -12.85
C ALA A 370 -3.33 -6.81 -13.46
N SER A 371 -3.01 -6.25 -14.64
CA SER A 371 -1.71 -6.42 -15.28
C SER A 371 -0.60 -5.90 -14.39
N THR A 372 0.51 -6.63 -14.37
CA THR A 372 1.79 -6.24 -13.76
C THR A 372 2.92 -6.33 -14.80
N GLU A 373 2.57 -6.40 -16.08
CA GLU A 373 3.53 -6.51 -17.18
C GLU A 373 4.05 -5.12 -17.54
N LEU A 374 5.36 -4.96 -17.36
CA LEU A 374 6.09 -3.71 -17.56
C LEU A 374 7.23 -3.98 -18.53
N ASP A 375 7.34 -3.10 -19.52
CA ASP A 375 8.40 -3.08 -20.51
C ASP A 375 9.41 -1.97 -20.16
N ASP A 376 10.60 -2.03 -20.76
CA ASP A 376 11.59 -0.95 -20.70
C ASP A 376 11.94 -0.49 -19.27
N CYS A 377 12.03 -1.43 -18.32
CA CYS A 377 12.46 -1.13 -16.95
C CYS A 377 13.84 -0.46 -16.90
N TYR A 378 14.00 0.44 -15.94
CA TYR A 378 15.25 1.14 -15.60
C TYR A 378 15.84 1.96 -16.76
N GLN A 379 15.01 2.39 -17.70
CA GLN A 379 15.39 3.29 -18.79
C GLN A 379 15.22 4.76 -18.40
N SER A 380 15.89 5.65 -19.15
CA SER A 380 15.80 7.09 -18.96
C SER A 380 15.01 7.74 -20.11
N PRO A 381 14.12 8.72 -19.86
CA PRO A 381 13.73 9.23 -18.54
C PRO A 381 12.86 8.22 -17.77
N PRO A 382 12.97 8.16 -16.42
CA PRO A 382 12.22 7.21 -15.62
C PRO A 382 10.74 7.59 -15.60
N THR A 383 9.86 6.58 -15.67
CA THR A 383 8.45 6.75 -15.31
C THR A 383 8.29 6.67 -13.79
N LEU A 384 7.11 7.03 -13.29
CA LEU A 384 6.77 6.98 -11.87
C LEU A 384 5.90 5.76 -11.51
N ILE A 385 6.12 4.63 -12.18
CA ILE A 385 5.53 3.33 -11.83
C ILE A 385 6.64 2.32 -11.53
N SER A 386 6.28 1.07 -11.20
CA SER A 386 7.27 0.06 -10.82
C SER A 386 8.37 -0.10 -11.89
N CYS A 387 9.58 -0.44 -11.44
CA CYS A 387 10.83 -0.52 -12.19
C CYS A 387 11.17 0.70 -13.07
N ALA A 388 10.51 1.84 -12.87
CA ALA A 388 10.52 2.99 -13.78
C ALA A 388 10.19 2.63 -15.25
N GLY A 389 9.43 1.55 -15.46
CA GLY A 389 9.11 0.99 -16.78
C GLY A 389 7.86 1.58 -17.43
N THR A 390 7.43 1.00 -18.54
CA THR A 390 6.17 1.36 -19.21
C THR A 390 5.19 0.21 -19.10
N ALA A 391 3.95 0.49 -18.71
CA ALA A 391 2.92 -0.53 -18.63
C ALA A 391 2.51 -1.03 -20.03
N ALA A 392 2.71 -2.33 -20.28
CA ALA A 392 2.40 -2.96 -21.57
C ALA A 392 0.90 -2.88 -21.93
N TYR A 393 0.06 -2.74 -20.90
CA TYR A 393 -1.36 -3.05 -20.94
C TYR A 393 -2.23 -1.96 -20.34
N ASP A 394 -1.97 -0.70 -20.68
CA ASP A 394 -2.82 0.44 -20.33
C ASP A 394 -4.01 0.64 -21.26
N ASN A 395 -4.99 1.45 -20.83
CA ASN A 395 -6.16 1.85 -21.62
C ASN A 395 -6.94 0.65 -22.20
N GLN A 396 -6.94 -0.49 -21.50
CA GLN A 396 -7.64 -1.69 -21.95
C GLN A 396 -9.17 -1.48 -21.96
N PRO A 397 -9.85 -1.79 -23.08
CA PRO A 397 -11.30 -1.70 -23.14
C PRO A 397 -11.96 -2.83 -22.34
N ALA A 398 -13.00 -2.48 -21.59
CA ALA A 398 -13.86 -3.44 -20.91
C ALA A 398 -15.33 -3.10 -21.12
N LEU A 399 -16.13 -4.09 -21.52
CA LEU A 399 -17.57 -4.00 -21.69
C LEU A 399 -18.26 -5.01 -20.78
N LEU A 400 -19.14 -4.50 -19.92
CA LEU A 400 -20.09 -5.28 -19.16
C LEU A 400 -21.48 -5.15 -19.80
N THR A 401 -22.07 -6.27 -20.21
CA THR A 401 -23.47 -6.35 -20.60
C THR A 401 -24.26 -7.07 -19.52
N ALA A 402 -25.29 -6.40 -18.99
CA ALA A 402 -26.14 -6.87 -17.91
C ALA A 402 -27.59 -7.00 -18.40
N THR A 403 -28.12 -8.22 -18.41
CA THR A 403 -29.47 -8.53 -18.89
C THR A 403 -30.29 -9.20 -17.80
N THR A 404 -31.43 -8.60 -17.46
CA THR A 404 -32.39 -9.19 -16.52
C THR A 404 -33.24 -10.24 -17.22
N ARG A 405 -33.39 -11.40 -16.58
CA ARG A 405 -34.23 -12.50 -17.04
C ARG A 405 -35.36 -12.76 -16.05
#